data_AF-A0A847W8I9-F1
#
_entry.id   AF-A0A847W8I9-F1
#
_cell.length_a   1.000
_cell.length_b   1.000
_cell.length_c   1.000
_cell.angle_alpha   90.00
_cell.angle_beta   90.00
_cell.angle_gamma   90.00
#
_symmetry.space_group_name_H-M   'P 1'
#
loop_
_entity.id
_entity.type
_entity.pdbx_description
1 polymer ?
#
loop_
_entity_poly.entity_id
_entity_poly.type
_entity_poly.pdbx_seq_one_letter_code
_entity_poly.pdbx_strand_id
1 'polypeptide(L)'
;MKAALVILAAGMGSRYGGVKQIEGVGPNGEILMEYSIFDAIRAGFTKIVFIITKEIYEGIHELFDERLRSRGTEVEYVIQDFSSIPSFYKIPAERIKPYGTAHALLCAKNAVREPFAVTKADDYYGN
;
A
#
# COMPACT_ATOMS: atom_id res chain seq x y z
N MET A 1 8.81 -13.80 15.52
CA MET A 1 9.52 -13.13 14.41
C MET A 1 8.61 -11.98 13.97
N LYS A 2 9.13 -10.76 13.75
CA LYS A 2 8.34 -9.66 13.20
C LYS A 2 8.44 -9.69 11.67
N ALA A 3 7.32 -9.52 10.98
CA ALA A 3 7.27 -9.44 9.52
C ALA A 3 6.28 -8.34 9.08
N ALA A 4 6.59 -7.69 7.97
CA ALA A 4 5.78 -6.62 7.39
C ALA A 4 5.03 -7.08 6.13
N LEU A 5 3.77 -6.67 5.99
CA LEU A 5 3.04 -6.75 4.73
C LEU A 5 3.14 -5.39 4.04
N VAL A 6 3.73 -5.36 2.85
CA VAL A 6 3.82 -4.18 2.00
C VAL A 6 2.73 -4.25 0.94
N ILE A 7 1.85 -3.26 0.91
CA ILE A 7 0.70 -3.26 0.00
C ILE A 7 0.89 -2.18 -1.07
N LEU A 8 0.86 -2.62 -2.33
CA LEU A 8 0.98 -1.75 -3.50
C LEU A 8 -0.38 -1.14 -3.85
N ALA A 9 -0.60 0.07 -3.36
CA ALA A 9 -1.82 0.84 -3.48
C ALA A 9 -1.63 2.14 -4.31
N ALA A 10 -0.46 2.39 -4.91
CA ALA A 10 -0.22 3.61 -5.70
C ALA A 10 -0.77 3.56 -7.15
N GLY A 11 -1.50 2.51 -7.52
CA GLY A 11 -2.04 2.32 -8.87
C GLY A 11 -3.20 3.26 -9.19
N MET A 12 -3.05 4.10 -10.21
CA MET A 12 -4.15 4.92 -10.74
C MET A 12 -5.14 4.04 -11.51
N GLY A 13 -6.36 3.85 -10.99
CA GLY A 13 -7.46 3.13 -11.63
C GLY A 13 -8.05 3.79 -12.89
N SER A 14 -7.24 4.57 -13.62
CA SER A 14 -7.60 5.37 -14.80
C SER A 14 -8.39 4.64 -15.90
N ARG A 15 -8.26 3.31 -16.01
CA ARG A 15 -9.07 2.49 -16.93
C ARG A 15 -10.54 2.35 -16.52
N TYR A 16 -10.88 2.72 -15.29
CA TYR A 16 -12.16 2.48 -14.65
C TYR A 16 -12.77 3.73 -13.99
N GLY A 17 -12.23 4.93 -14.27
CA GLY A 17 -12.86 6.19 -13.86
C GLY A 17 -12.70 6.60 -12.39
N GLY A 18 -11.84 5.96 -11.60
CA GLY A 18 -11.66 6.32 -10.19
C GLY A 18 -10.63 5.46 -9.43
N VAL A 19 -10.57 5.66 -8.11
CA VAL A 19 -9.70 4.91 -7.19
C VAL A 19 -10.39 3.60 -6.81
N LYS A 20 -10.16 2.54 -7.60
CA LYS A 20 -10.71 1.20 -7.35
C LYS A 20 -10.39 0.62 -5.96
N GLN A 21 -9.31 1.07 -5.33
CA GLN A 21 -8.78 0.42 -4.14
C GLN A 21 -9.59 0.63 -2.87
N ILE A 22 -10.54 1.56 -2.90
CA ILE A 22 -11.48 1.82 -1.79
C ILE A 22 -12.91 1.40 -2.13
N GLU A 23 -13.11 0.68 -3.23
CA GLU A 23 -14.42 0.18 -3.63
C GLU A 23 -14.73 -1.13 -2.89
N GLY A 24 -15.88 -1.17 -2.22
CA GLY A 24 -16.36 -2.34 -1.50
C GLY A 24 -16.77 -3.45 -2.46
N VAL A 25 -16.26 -4.65 -2.24
CA VAL A 25 -16.54 -5.87 -3.02
C VAL A 25 -17.13 -6.99 -2.17
N GLY A 26 -16.98 -6.90 -0.84
CA GLY A 26 -17.53 -7.84 0.12
C GLY A 26 -19.03 -7.64 0.42
N PRO A 27 -19.67 -8.61 1.09
CA PRO A 27 -21.10 -8.57 1.40
C PRO A 27 -21.50 -7.38 2.29
N ASN A 28 -20.57 -6.78 3.05
CA ASN A 28 -20.82 -5.60 3.86
C ASN A 28 -20.04 -4.37 3.36
N GLY A 29 -19.56 -4.40 2.11
CA GLY A 29 -18.78 -3.32 1.53
C GLY A 29 -17.29 -3.37 1.88
N GLU A 30 -16.77 -4.51 2.34
CA GLU A 30 -15.34 -4.70 2.57
C GLU A 30 -14.55 -4.52 1.27
N ILE A 31 -13.43 -3.83 1.34
CA ILE A 31 -12.53 -3.65 0.19
C ILE A 31 -11.58 -4.83 0.07
N LEU A 32 -11.09 -5.13 -1.13
CA LEU A 32 -10.31 -6.34 -1.38
C LEU A 32 -9.02 -6.44 -0.55
N MET A 33 -8.34 -5.30 -0.38
CA MET A 33 -7.15 -5.16 0.46
C MET A 33 -7.41 -5.50 1.94
N GLU A 34 -8.64 -5.32 2.44
CA GLU A 34 -8.99 -5.61 3.82
C GLU A 34 -8.86 -7.11 4.13
N TYR A 35 -9.25 -7.98 3.20
CA TYR A 35 -9.07 -9.43 3.32
C TYR A 35 -7.58 -9.80 3.43
N SER A 36 -6.74 -9.22 2.57
CA SER A 36 -5.29 -9.45 2.62
C SER A 36 -4.67 -9.02 3.94
N ILE A 37 -5.09 -7.87 4.49
CA ILE A 37 -4.61 -7.39 5.79
C ILE A 37 -5.10 -8.29 6.92
N PHE A 38 -6.37 -8.69 6.88
CA PHE A 38 -6.97 -9.58 7.87
C PHE A 38 -6.21 -10.90 7.96
N ASP A 39 -5.95 -11.56 6.83
CA ASP A 39 -5.25 -12.84 6.81
C ASP A 39 -3.76 -12.71 7.12
N ALA A 40 -3.10 -11.61 6.73
CA ALA A 40 -1.73 -11.35 7.14
C ALA A 40 -1.62 -11.21 8.67
N ILE A 41 -2.52 -10.48 9.31
CA ILE A 41 -2.52 -10.36 10.78
C ILE A 41 -2.73 -11.73 11.43
N ARG A 42 -3.65 -12.55 10.90
CA ARG A 42 -3.86 -13.93 11.39
C ARG A 42 -2.66 -14.83 11.18
N ALA A 43 -1.91 -14.63 10.09
CA ALA A 43 -0.66 -15.32 9.80
C ALA A 43 0.52 -14.83 10.65
N GLY A 44 0.34 -13.78 11.46
CA GLY A 44 1.35 -13.27 12.39
C GLY A 44 2.18 -12.09 11.88
N PHE A 45 1.76 -11.43 10.80
CA PHE A 45 2.37 -10.15 10.39
C PHE A 45 2.05 -9.07 11.44
N THR A 46 3.06 -8.28 11.78
CA THR A 46 2.97 -7.29 12.87
C THR A 46 3.02 -5.85 12.36
N LYS A 47 3.29 -5.65 11.08
CA LYS A 47 3.42 -4.33 10.45
C LYS A 47 2.74 -4.33 9.07
N ILE A 48 2.00 -3.27 8.78
CA ILE A 48 1.43 -3.00 7.46
C ILE A 48 2.05 -1.71 6.92
N VAL A 49 2.56 -1.77 5.70
CA VAL A 49 3.12 -0.60 4.99
C VAL A 49 2.32 -0.38 3.71
N PHE A 50 1.61 0.74 3.66
CA PHE A 50 0.84 1.13 2.49
C PHE A 50 1.71 1.98 1.55
N ILE A 51 1.94 1.53 0.31
CA ILE A 51 2.54 2.38 -0.72
C ILE A 51 1.42 2.95 -1.57
N ILE A 52 1.14 4.24 -1.43
CA ILE A 52 -0.06 4.93 -1.90
C ILE A 52 0.29 6.19 -2.71
N THR A 53 -0.72 6.81 -3.31
CA THR A 53 -0.59 8.19 -3.83
C THR A 53 -1.15 9.20 -2.81
N LYS A 54 -0.87 10.49 -3.00
CA LYS A 54 -1.37 11.54 -2.09
C LYS A 54 -2.90 11.62 -2.09
N GLU A 55 -3.51 11.37 -3.24
CA GLU A 55 -4.95 11.48 -3.45
C GLU A 55 -5.75 10.47 -2.63
N ILE A 56 -5.16 9.31 -2.33
CA ILE A 56 -5.86 8.21 -1.63
C ILE A 56 -5.44 8.10 -0.16
N TYR A 57 -4.48 8.92 0.27
CA TYR A 57 -3.92 8.89 1.62
C TYR A 57 -5.02 8.99 2.68
N GLU A 58 -5.84 10.05 2.62
CA GLU A 58 -6.89 10.30 3.63
C GLU A 58 -7.87 9.13 3.71
N GLY A 59 -8.34 8.62 2.57
CA GLY A 59 -9.28 7.49 2.53
C GLY A 59 -8.70 6.21 3.13
N ILE A 60 -7.44 5.86 2.83
CA ILE A 60 -6.80 4.69 3.44
C ILE A 60 -6.50 4.93 4.93
N HIS A 61 -6.10 6.14 5.30
CA HIS A 61 -5.81 6.49 6.69
C HIS A 61 -7.06 6.36 7.56
N GLU A 62 -8.17 6.96 7.16
CA GLU A 62 -9.47 6.88 7.84
C GLU A 62 -9.97 5.43 7.97
N LEU A 63 -9.78 4.60 6.95
CA LEU A 63 -10.25 3.20 6.93
C LEU A 63 -9.41 2.25 7.81
N PHE A 64 -8.13 2.52 8.00
CA PHE A 64 -7.20 1.51 8.56
C PHE A 64 -6.42 1.95 9.79
N ASP A 65 -6.06 3.22 9.97
CA ASP A 65 -5.04 3.59 10.95
C ASP A 65 -5.45 3.20 12.38
N GLU A 66 -6.58 3.70 12.87
CA GLU A 66 -7.08 3.41 14.22
C GLU A 66 -7.38 1.92 14.41
N ARG A 67 -8.05 1.29 13.42
CA ARG A 67 -8.45 -0.13 13.47
C ARG A 67 -7.26 -1.07 13.55
N LEU A 68 -6.15 -0.76 12.88
CA LEU A 68 -4.95 -1.59 12.90
C LEU A 68 -4.11 -1.33 14.15
N ARG A 69 -3.92 -0.06 14.51
CA ARG A 69 -3.12 0.30 15.70
C ARG A 69 -3.76 -0.17 17.01
N SER A 70 -5.08 -0.10 17.14
CA SER A 70 -5.81 -0.63 18.31
C SER A 70 -5.64 -2.14 18.49
N ARG A 71 -5.30 -2.87 17.42
CA ARG A 71 -4.96 -4.30 17.45
C ARG A 71 -3.46 -4.56 17.65
N GLY A 72 -2.67 -3.55 17.96
CA GLY A 72 -1.22 -3.66 18.15
C GLY A 72 -0.43 -3.86 16.85
N THR A 73 -1.03 -3.55 15.69
CA THR A 73 -0.34 -3.61 14.39
C THR A 73 0.34 -2.28 14.10
N GLU A 74 1.62 -2.32 13.74
CA GLU A 74 2.34 -1.14 13.29
C GLU A 74 1.89 -0.73 11.88
N VAL A 75 1.65 0.56 11.65
CA VAL A 75 1.17 1.06 10.36
C VAL A 75 2.07 2.18 9.86
N GLU A 76 2.49 2.09 8.60
CA GLU A 76 3.27 3.09 7.89
C GLU A 76 2.63 3.43 6.54
N TYR A 77 2.73 4.70 6.16
CA TYR A 77 2.25 5.23 4.90
C TYR A 77 3.41 5.78 4.08
N VAL A 78 3.58 5.25 2.88
CA VAL A 78 4.65 5.62 1.96
C VAL A 78 4.01 6.20 0.70
N ILE A 79 4.35 7.44 0.36
CA ILE A 79 3.90 8.05 -0.90
C ILE A 79 4.84 7.61 -2.02
N GLN A 80 4.27 7.05 -3.10
CA GLN A 80 5.03 6.81 -4.32
C GLN A 80 5.17 8.12 -5.10
N ASP A 81 6.28 8.82 -4.88
CA ASP A 81 6.66 10.00 -5.66
C ASP A 81 8.12 9.96 -6.13
N PHE A 82 8.51 11.00 -6.85
CA PHE A 82 9.82 11.13 -7.44
C PHE A 82 10.94 11.47 -6.46
N SER A 83 10.65 11.74 -5.18
CA SER A 83 11.69 12.03 -4.17
C SER A 83 12.58 10.83 -3.86
N SER A 84 12.10 9.61 -4.15
CA SER A 84 12.87 8.37 -3.99
C SER A 84 13.91 8.14 -5.09
N ILE A 85 13.86 8.92 -6.18
CA ILE A 85 14.77 8.79 -7.31
C ILE A 85 16.15 9.32 -6.90
N PRO A 86 17.22 8.55 -7.14
CA PRO A 86 18.57 8.99 -6.81
C PRO A 86 18.93 10.30 -7.51
N SER A 87 19.64 11.18 -6.79
CA SER A 87 20.01 12.53 -7.27
C SER A 87 20.86 12.53 -8.56
N PHE A 88 21.53 11.43 -8.89
CA PHE A 88 22.29 11.30 -10.13
C PHE A 88 21.40 11.15 -11.37
N TYR A 89 20.13 10.74 -11.21
CA TYR A 89 19.22 10.51 -12.31
C TYR A 89 18.33 11.74 -12.53
N LYS A 90 18.37 12.30 -13.74
CA LYS A 90 17.51 13.40 -14.14
C LYS A 90 16.16 12.86 -14.64
N ILE A 91 15.10 13.17 -13.91
CA ILE A 91 13.74 12.81 -14.29
C ILE A 91 13.34 13.62 -15.52
N PRO A 92 12.83 12.99 -16.60
CA PRO A 92 12.30 13.72 -17.75
C PRO A 92 11.16 14.65 -17.33
N ALA A 93 11.16 15.89 -17.82
CA ALA A 93 10.22 16.93 -17.37
C ALA A 93 8.75 16.57 -17.65
N GLU A 94 8.52 15.80 -18.72
CA GLU A 94 7.21 15.30 -19.15
C GLU A 94 6.74 14.05 -18.38
N ARG A 95 7.58 13.49 -17.49
CA ARG A 95 7.24 12.27 -16.75
C ARG A 95 6.25 12.60 -15.63
N ILE A 96 4.99 12.25 -15.85
CA ILE A 96 3.93 12.34 -14.84
C ILE A 96 3.70 10.99 -14.14
N LYS A 97 3.80 9.88 -14.88
CA LYS A 97 3.52 8.54 -14.35
C LYS A 97 4.70 8.00 -13.51
N PRO A 98 4.45 7.30 -12.40
CA PRO A 98 5.51 6.66 -11.62
C PRO A 98 6.28 5.61 -12.44
N TYR A 99 7.45 5.19 -11.94
CA TYR A 99 8.32 4.20 -12.60
C TYR A 99 7.92 2.73 -12.38
N GLY A 100 6.74 2.48 -11.78
CA GLY A 100 6.18 1.13 -11.60
C GLY A 100 6.46 0.50 -10.24
N THR A 101 6.29 -0.82 -10.14
CA THR A 101 6.29 -1.54 -8.85
C THR A 101 7.66 -1.57 -8.16
N ALA A 102 8.75 -1.74 -8.91
CA ALA A 102 10.09 -1.70 -8.31
C ALA A 102 10.39 -0.33 -7.67
N HIS A 103 9.96 0.76 -8.33
CA HIS A 103 10.04 2.11 -7.77
C HIS A 103 9.16 2.27 -6.52
N ALA A 104 7.95 1.70 -6.51
CA ALA A 104 7.10 1.70 -5.32
C ALA A 104 7.81 1.07 -4.12
N LEU A 105 8.45 -0.08 -4.32
CA LEU A 105 9.23 -0.75 -3.27
C LEU A 105 10.45 0.07 -2.84
N LEU A 106 11.10 0.79 -3.76
CA LEU A 106 12.19 1.70 -3.41
C LEU A 106 11.73 2.83 -2.47
N CYS A 107 10.53 3.38 -2.69
CA CYS A 107 9.93 4.37 -1.79
C CYS A 107 9.79 3.84 -0.34
N ALA A 108 9.53 2.54 -0.18
CA ALA A 108 9.34 1.91 1.13
C ALA A 108 10.65 1.55 1.85
N LYS A 109 11.83 1.83 1.26
CA LYS A 109 13.16 1.47 1.80
C LYS A 109 13.37 1.88 3.27
N ASN A 110 12.80 3.00 3.70
CA ASN A 110 12.97 3.48 5.07
C ASN A 110 11.88 3.00 6.03
N ALA A 111 10.74 2.56 5.52
CA ALA A 111 9.61 2.09 6.30
C ALA A 111 9.72 0.60 6.67
N VAL A 112 10.49 -0.20 5.91
CA VAL A 112 10.61 -1.65 6.13
C VAL A 112 12.03 -2.01 6.56
N ARG A 113 12.15 -2.66 7.72
CA ARG A 113 13.45 -3.11 8.27
C ARG A 113 13.47 -4.58 8.64
N GLU A 114 12.31 -5.23 8.62
CA GLU A 114 12.10 -6.66 8.89
C GLU A 114 11.88 -7.44 7.58
N PRO A 115 11.90 -8.80 7.61
CA PRO A 115 11.39 -9.59 6.51
C PRO A 115 9.97 -9.16 6.12
N PHE A 116 9.69 -9.11 4.82
CA PHE A 116 8.40 -8.61 4.34
C PHE A 116 7.89 -9.39 3.13
N ALA A 117 6.56 -9.34 2.96
CA ALA A 117 5.87 -9.79 1.75
C ALA A 117 5.28 -8.58 1.02
N VAL A 118 5.06 -8.73 -0.29
CA VAL A 118 4.49 -7.67 -1.15
C VAL A 118 3.21 -8.19 -1.79
N THR A 119 2.14 -7.42 -1.71
CA THR A 119 0.85 -7.74 -2.35
C THR A 119 0.31 -6.57 -3.16
N LYS A 120 -0.57 -6.86 -4.12
CA LYS A 120 -1.42 -5.85 -4.77
C LYS A 120 -2.61 -5.52 -3.86
N ALA A 121 -3.07 -4.27 -3.92
CA ALA A 121 -4.26 -3.84 -3.18
C ALA A 121 -5.58 -4.38 -3.76
N ASP A 122 -5.56 -4.82 -5.03
CA ASP A 122 -6.72 -5.26 -5.81
C ASP A 122 -6.69 -6.76 -6.18
N ASP A 123 -5.87 -7.55 -5.48
CA ASP A 123 -5.85 -9.01 -5.60
C ASP A 123 -6.37 -9.67 -4.31
N TYR A 124 -7.04 -10.81 -4.45
CA TYR A 124 -7.39 -11.71 -3.35
C TYR A 124 -6.43 -12.90 -3.32
N TYR A 125 -5.81 -13.15 -2.18
CA TYR A 125 -4.77 -14.18 -2.04
C TYR A 125 -5.22 -15.43 -1.22
N GLY A 126 -6.47 -15.47 -0.74
CA GLY A 126 -7.00 -16.54 0.13
C GLY A 126 -7.55 -15.96 1.44
N ASN A 127 -8.15 -16.71 2.36
CA ASN A 127 -8.41 -18.16 2.45
C ASN A 127 -9.89 -18.52 2.15
#